data_AF-A0A920K951-F1
#
_entry.id   AF-A0A920K951-F1
#
_cell.length_a   1.000
_cell.length_b   1.000
_cell.length_c   1.000
_cell.angle_alpha   90.00
_cell.angle_beta   90.00
_cell.angle_gamma   90.00
#
_symmetry.space_group_name_H-M   'P 1'
#
loop_
_entity.id
_entity.type
_entity.pdbx_description
1 polymer ?
#
loop_
_entity_poly.entity_id
_entity_poly.type
_entity_poly.pdbx_seq_one_letter_code
_entity_poly.pdbx_strand_id
1 'polypeptide(L)' 'METFMNWSAIGSNWIPEEVSEQILTIKRKLGVNHFIFSMEWAGMEASVATDCMHLMAEECFLMSRALHEVNK' A
#
# COMPACT_ATOMS: atom_id res chain seq x y z
N MET A 1 8.55 6.52 -13.05
CA MET A 1 8.52 5.04 -12.99
C MET A 1 7.28 4.70 -12.19
N GLU A 2 6.17 4.42 -12.86
CA GLU A 2 4.91 4.04 -12.20
C GLU A 2 5.00 2.54 -11.89
N THR A 3 5.36 2.20 -10.66
CA THR A 3 5.19 0.84 -10.15
C THR A 3 3.74 0.71 -9.74
N PHE A 4 2.91 0.18 -10.64
CA PHE A 4 1.53 -0.18 -10.31
C PHE A 4 1.58 -1.28 -9.25
N MET A 5 1.20 -0.95 -8.02
CA MET A 5 0.71 -1.98 -7.10
C MET A 5 -0.50 -2.63 -7.75
N ASN A 6 -0.56 -3.95 -7.74
CA ASN A 6 -1.64 -4.67 -8.38
C ASN A 6 -2.95 -4.45 -7.61
N TRP A 7 -3.66 -3.39 -7.96
CA TRP A 7 -4.88 -2.92 -7.29
C TRP A 7 -6.09 -3.84 -7.55
N SER A 8 -5.98 -4.81 -8.46
CA SER A 8 -7.05 -5.77 -8.76
C SER A 8 -7.37 -6.71 -7.57
N ALA A 9 -6.54 -6.75 -6.53
CA ALA A 9 -6.78 -7.52 -5.31
C ALA A 9 -7.64 -6.77 -4.27
N ILE A 10 -7.87 -5.47 -4.43
CA ILE A 10 -8.47 -4.65 -3.36
C ILE A 10 -10.00 -4.73 -3.32
N GLY A 11 -10.61 -5.23 -4.39
CA GLY A 11 -12.01 -5.71 -4.38
C GLY A 11 -12.17 -7.16 -3.90
N SER A 12 -11.07 -7.87 -3.59
CA SER A 12 -11.10 -9.30 -3.24
C SER A 12 -9.96 -9.65 -2.30
N ASN A 13 -10.10 -9.28 -1.02
CA ASN A 13 -9.34 -9.82 0.11
C ASN A 13 -7.81 -9.60 0.03
N TRP A 14 -7.38 -8.34 0.05
CA TRP A 14 -5.96 -8.00 0.20
C TRP A 14 -5.52 -8.08 1.67
N ILE A 15 -4.29 -8.53 1.92
CA ILE A 15 -3.72 -8.67 3.26
C ILE A 15 -2.73 -7.52 3.49
N PRO A 16 -2.89 -6.71 4.56
CA PRO A 16 -2.02 -5.55 4.81
C PRO A 16 -0.53 -5.86 4.91
N GLU A 17 -0.17 -7.03 5.42
CA GLU A 17 1.21 -7.51 5.53
C GLU A 17 1.87 -7.64 4.15
N GLU A 18 1.21 -8.30 3.19
CA GLU A 18 1.73 -8.48 1.84
C GLU A 18 1.97 -7.14 1.14
N VAL A 19 1.04 -6.20 1.31
CA VAL A 19 1.18 -4.84 0.76
C VAL A 19 2.36 -4.11 1.41
N SER A 20 2.53 -4.25 2.72
CA SER A 20 3.64 -3.65 3.48
C SER A 20 5.01 -4.15 3.02
N GLU A 21 5.12 -5.46 2.76
CA GLU A 21 6.33 -6.07 2.20
C GLU A 21 6.64 -5.58 0.79
N GLN A 22 5.62 -5.37 -0.03
CA GLN A 22 5.77 -4.78 -1.37
C GLN A 22 6.29 -3.34 -1.29
N ILE A 23 5.74 -2.50 -0.39
CA ILE A 23 6.24 -1.13 -0.13
C ILE A 23 7.73 -1.18 0.21
N LEU A 24 8.13 -2.05 1.14
CA LEU A 24 9.52 -2.17 1.55
C LEU A 24 10.43 -2.69 0.45
N THR A 25 9.94 -3.62 -0.37
CA THR A 25 10.68 -4.13 -1.51
C THR A 25 10.92 -3.04 -2.54
N ILE A 26 9.92 -2.22 -2.85
CA ILE A 26 10.07 -1.08 -3.76
C ILE A 26 11.01 -0.03 -3.17
N LYS A 27 10.85 0.31 -1.88
CA LYS A 27 11.76 1.22 -1.15
C LYS A 27 13.21 0.78 -1.27
N ARG A 28 13.51 -0.50 -1.00
CA ARG A 28 14.87 -1.06 -1.07
C ARG A 28 15.41 -1.08 -2.50
N LYS A 29 14.59 -1.47 -3.48
CA LYS A 29 15.01 -1.56 -4.89
C LYS A 29 15.29 -0.20 -5.51
N LEU A 30 14.48 0.81 -5.20
CA LEU A 30 14.55 2.12 -5.83
C LEU A 30 15.26 3.18 -4.99
N GLY A 31 15.51 2.92 -3.70
CA GLY A 31 16.11 3.91 -2.78
C GLY A 31 15.19 5.09 -2.45
N VAL A 32 13.87 4.94 -2.68
CA VAL A 32 12.88 6.01 -2.52
C VAL A 32 12.25 5.98 -1.12
N ASN A 33 11.87 7.14 -0.60
CA ASN A 33 11.21 7.28 0.69
C ASN A 33 9.79 7.87 0.60
N HIS A 34 9.40 8.35 -0.58
CA HIS A 34 8.10 8.97 -0.82
C HIS A 34 7.36 8.21 -1.90
N PHE A 35 6.12 7.83 -1.60
CA PHE A 35 5.25 7.02 -2.45
C PHE A 35 3.97 7.80 -2.73
N ILE A 36 3.50 7.73 -3.97
CA ILE A 36 2.20 8.27 -4.38
C ILE A 36 1.36 7.06 -4.81
N PHE A 37 0.18 6.92 -4.21
CA PHE A 37 -0.73 5.80 -4.47
C PHE A 37 -2.01 6.32 -5.11
N SER A 38 -2.49 5.64 -6.15
CA SER A 38 -3.85 5.83 -6.65
C SER A 38 -4.77 4.89 -5.88
N MET A 39 -5.68 5.47 -5.10
CA MET A 39 -6.59 4.72 -4.22
C MET A 39 -7.98 4.52 -4.82
N GLU A 40 -8.31 5.30 -5.85
CA GLU A 40 -9.60 5.29 -6.54
C GLU A 40 -9.47 4.78 -7.98
N TRP A 41 -10.57 4.27 -8.52
CA TRP A 41 -10.71 3.95 -9.94
C TRP A 41 -12.11 4.36 -10.44
N ALA A 42 -12.25 4.48 -11.76
CA ALA A 42 -13.51 4.87 -12.38
C ALA A 42 -14.64 3.87 -12.04
N GLY A 43 -15.72 4.37 -11.45
CA GLY A 43 -16.86 3.55 -11.02
C GLY A 43 -16.74 2.98 -9.60
N MET A 44 -15.70 3.34 -8.84
CA MET A 44 -15.60 3.02 -7.42
C MET A 44 -16.51 3.94 -6.59
N GLU A 45 -17.23 3.36 -5.62
CA GLU A 45 -17.97 4.14 -4.63
C GLU A 45 -17.00 4.91 -3.72
N ALA A 46 -17.30 6.19 -3.48
CA ALA A 46 -16.41 7.08 -2.72
C ALA A 46 -16.18 6.62 -1.27
N SER A 47 -17.18 5.96 -0.66
CA SER A 47 -17.05 5.34 0.66
C SER A 47 -15.98 4.26 0.67
N VAL A 48 -15.98 3.39 -0.35
CA VAL A 48 -14.99 2.31 -0.47
C VAL A 48 -13.59 2.88 -0.67
N ALA A 49 -13.44 3.95 -1.44
CA ALA A 49 -12.15 4.61 -1.64
C ALA A 49 -11.62 5.17 -0.30
N THR A 50 -12.52 5.77 0.48
CA THR A 50 -12.22 6.31 1.81
C THR A 50 -11.82 5.21 2.79
N ASP A 51 -12.57 4.10 2.83
CA ASP A 51 -12.26 2.96 3.68
C ASP A 51 -10.91 2.33 3.31
N CYS A 52 -10.59 2.23 2.01
CA CYS A 52 -9.28 1.76 1.55
C CYS A 52 -8.16 2.71 1.97
N MET A 53 -8.39 4.03 1.92
CA MET A 53 -7.42 5.03 2.40
C MET A 53 -7.14 4.88 3.90
N HIS A 54 -8.17 4.69 4.71
CA HIS A 54 -8.02 4.44 6.14
C HIS A 54 -7.24 3.15 6.40
N LEU A 55 -7.62 2.04 5.76
CA LEU A 55 -6.98 0.74 5.96
C LEU A 55 -5.50 0.76 5.54
N MET A 56 -5.16 1.43 4.44
CA MET A 56 -3.75 1.62 4.03
C MET A 56 -2.95 2.43 5.04
N ALA A 57 -3.54 3.50 5.58
CA ALA A 57 -2.86 4.38 6.54
C ALA A 57 -2.62 3.68 7.88
N GLU A 58 -3.63 2.98 8.38
CA GLU A 58 -3.63 2.36 9.71
C GLU A 58 -2.85 1.04 9.72
N GLU A 59 -3.01 0.19 8.70
CA GLU A 59 -2.40 -1.14 8.71
C GLU A 59 -1.10 -1.17 7.91
N CYS A 60 -1.11 -0.74 6.64
CA CYS A 60 0.07 -0.91 5.78
C CYS A 60 1.23 0.01 6.12
N PHE A 61 0.97 1.31 6.27
CA PHE A 61 2.05 2.26 6.50
C PHE A 61 2.69 2.07 7.88
N LEU A 62 1.89 1.77 8.90
CA LEU A 62 2.42 1.43 10.22
C LEU A 62 3.20 0.11 10.21
N MET A 63 2.66 -0.95 9.60
CA MET A 63 3.34 -2.24 9.51
C MET A 63 4.65 -2.15 8.71
N SER A 64 4.65 -1.46 7.57
CA SER A 64 5.88 -1.27 6.78
C SER A 64 6.97 -0.56 7.58
N ARG A 65 6.61 0.37 8.46
CA ARG A 65 7.56 1.01 9.37
C ARG A 65 8.09 0.04 10.42
N ALA A 66 7.22 -0.72 11.08
CA ALA A 66 7.63 -1.73 12.06
C ALA A 66 8.57 -2.78 11.43
N LEU A 67 8.20 -3.30 10.26
CA LEU A 67 9.03 -4.24 9.49
C LEU A 67 10.37 -3.62 9.06
N HIS A 68 10.41 -2.33 8.73
CA HIS A 68 11.68 -1.65 8.44
C HIS A 68 12.59 -1.58 9.66
N GLU A 69 12.05 -1.40 10.87
CA GLU A 69 12.83 -1.34 12.12
C GLU A 69 13.39 -2.70 12.52
N VAL A 70 12.65 -3.79 12.32
CA VAL A 70 13.10 -5.18 12.60
C VAL A 70 14.20 -5.64 11.63
N ASN A 71 14.20 -5.15 10.39
CA ASN A 71 15.14 -5.57 9.34
C ASN A 71 16.40 -4.67 9.24
N LYS A 72 16.67 -3.82 10.24
CA LYS A 72 17.92 -3.07 10.38
C LYS A 72 18.98 -3.89 11.09
#